data_AF-A0AAN7M1S2-F1
#
_entry.id   AF-A0AAN7M1S2-F1
#
_cell.length_a   1.000
_cell.length_b   1.000
_cell.length_c   1.000
_cell.angle_alpha   90.00
_cell.angle_beta   90.00
_cell.angle_gamma   90.00
#
_symmetry.space_group_name_H-M   'P 1'
#
loop_
_entity.id
_entity.type
_entity.pdbx_description
1 polymer ?
#
loop_
_entity_poly.entity_id
_entity_poly.type
_entity_poly.pdbx_seq_one_letter_code
_entity_poly.pdbx_strand_id
1 'polypeptide(L)'
;MVDITKLTVGYLDDAEKEVVEILSWKGVNMVPFKLNYTIDSVQGILNFTMDVDMLSHFDDWQRQGNDAVYEAQDQWPLELHRARLIPAVDYLQAQRARGKLIREIREGFSVDAFIGNATDWEKVCLGNLVGMPVIVVPTGFTNISNQPPSGTKRRTTVTTGIYAPPEKDHIALALAMAYQSATDHHKQRPPINDLEVSDRTPDTEAVVYPPRRVHM
;
A
#
# COMPACT_ATOMS: atom_id res chain seq x y z
N MET A 1 23.92 -9.47 -11.86
CA MET A 1 23.05 -10.14 -10.87
C MET A 1 23.42 -9.57 -9.50
N VAL A 2 22.46 -9.20 -8.66
CA VAL A 2 22.73 -8.64 -7.33
C VAL A 2 23.23 -9.75 -6.41
N ASP A 3 24.35 -9.52 -5.73
CA ASP A 3 24.89 -10.44 -4.74
C ASP A 3 24.23 -10.17 -3.38
N ILE A 4 23.16 -10.90 -3.09
CA ILE A 4 22.33 -10.67 -1.90
C ILE A 4 23.09 -10.89 -0.59
N THR A 5 24.21 -11.62 -0.60
CA THR A 5 25.02 -11.92 0.59
C THR A 5 25.79 -10.70 1.11
N LYS A 6 25.90 -9.67 0.28
CA LYS A 6 26.53 -8.38 0.64
C LYS A 6 25.52 -7.35 1.14
N LEU A 7 24.23 -7.65 1.10
CA LEU A 7 23.19 -6.73 1.52
C LEU A 7 22.98 -6.81 3.04
N THR A 8 22.85 -5.66 3.67
CA THR A 8 22.28 -5.54 5.02
C THR A 8 20.83 -5.10 4.91
N VAL A 9 19.91 -5.94 5.35
CA VAL A 9 18.47 -5.69 5.23
C VAL A 9 17.86 -5.56 6.61
N GLY A 10 17.19 -4.43 6.83
CA GLY A 10 16.44 -4.17 8.05
C GLY A 10 15.16 -5.00 8.13
N TYR A 11 14.72 -5.37 9.32
CA TYR A 11 13.35 -5.83 9.55
C TYR A 11 12.70 -4.99 10.65
N LEU A 12 11.48 -4.53 10.38
CA LEU A 12 10.65 -3.82 11.35
C LEU A 12 9.93 -4.82 12.27
N ASP A 13 9.37 -4.33 13.38
CA ASP A 13 8.63 -5.16 14.34
C ASP A 13 7.38 -5.84 13.74
N ASP A 14 6.85 -5.28 12.65
CA ASP A 14 5.71 -5.77 11.91
C ASP A 14 6.09 -6.55 10.62
N ALA A 15 7.37 -6.90 10.47
CA ALA A 15 7.83 -7.73 9.38
C ALA A 15 7.36 -9.19 9.53
N GLU A 16 7.03 -9.82 8.41
CA GLU A 16 6.69 -11.24 8.38
C GLU A 16 7.94 -12.10 8.70
N LYS A 17 7.91 -12.83 9.82
CA LYS A 17 9.06 -13.57 10.35
C LYS A 17 9.65 -14.58 9.36
N GLU A 18 8.79 -15.29 8.63
CA GLU A 18 9.21 -16.28 7.64
C GLU A 18 10.13 -15.65 6.58
N VAL A 19 9.84 -14.43 6.13
CA VAL A 19 10.65 -13.73 5.14
C VAL A 19 12.04 -13.41 5.69
N VAL A 20 12.11 -12.95 6.94
CA VAL A 20 13.36 -12.67 7.63
C VAL A 20 14.20 -13.94 7.78
N GLU A 21 13.59 -15.04 8.20
CA GLU A 21 14.25 -16.34 8.38
C GLU A 21 14.77 -16.91 7.06
N ILE A 22 13.98 -16.86 5.99
CA ILE A 22 14.36 -17.37 4.67
C ILE A 22 15.48 -16.52 4.05
N LEU A 23 15.39 -15.19 4.12
CA LEU A 23 16.46 -14.32 3.59
C LEU A 23 17.75 -14.46 4.40
N SER A 24 17.66 -14.62 5.72
CA SER A 24 18.81 -14.93 6.57
C SER A 24 19.45 -16.27 6.19
N TRP A 25 18.64 -17.32 5.98
CA TRP A 25 19.13 -18.62 5.51
C TRP A 25 19.80 -18.55 4.12
N LYS A 26 19.31 -17.68 3.23
CA LYS A 26 19.93 -17.37 1.93
C LYS A 26 21.24 -16.57 2.03
N GLY A 27 21.63 -16.15 3.23
CA GLY A 27 22.88 -15.43 3.50
C GLY A 27 22.77 -13.91 3.51
N VAL A 28 21.57 -13.33 3.52
CA VAL A 28 21.38 -11.89 3.70
C VAL A 28 21.65 -11.51 5.15
N ASN A 29 22.36 -10.40 5.38
CA ASN A 29 22.59 -9.88 6.73
C ASN A 29 21.33 -9.17 7.25
N MET A 30 20.47 -9.91 7.95
CA MET A 30 19.22 -9.38 8.52
C MET A 30 19.47 -8.72 9.88
N VAL A 31 19.01 -7.47 10.05
CA VAL A 31 19.17 -6.71 11.31
C VAL A 31 17.86 -6.06 11.75
N PRO A 32 17.58 -5.95 13.07
CA PRO A 32 16.49 -5.10 13.54
C PRO A 32 16.66 -3.68 13.02
N PHE A 33 15.60 -3.08 12.51
CA PHE A 33 15.63 -1.74 11.95
C PHE A 33 14.46 -0.91 12.45
N LYS A 34 14.69 0.39 12.61
CA LYS A 34 13.65 1.36 12.94
C LYS A 34 13.82 2.57 12.06
N LEU A 35 12.81 2.86 11.25
CA LEU A 35 12.76 4.04 10.43
C LEU A 35 12.14 5.19 11.25
N ASN A 36 12.97 6.13 11.70
CA ASN A 36 12.51 7.26 12.50
C ASN A 36 12.36 8.51 11.63
N TYR A 37 11.24 9.23 11.82
CA TYR A 37 10.98 10.55 11.28
C TYR A 37 10.09 11.31 12.29
N THR A 38 10.03 12.63 12.17
CA THR A 38 9.36 13.50 13.15
C THR A 38 8.04 14.08 12.65
N ILE A 39 7.61 13.68 11.45
CA ILE A 39 6.29 14.02 10.92
C ILE A 39 5.22 13.18 11.62
N ASP A 40 4.19 13.84 12.16
CA ASP A 40 3.13 13.18 12.93
C ASP A 40 2.21 12.29 12.08
N SER A 41 1.92 12.70 10.84
CA SER A 41 1.14 11.88 9.90
C SER A 41 1.65 12.05 8.48
N VAL A 42 2.16 10.95 7.92
CA VAL A 42 2.58 10.87 6.53
C VAL A 42 1.36 10.77 5.62
N GLN A 43 0.29 10.11 6.07
CA GLN A 43 -0.99 10.09 5.38
C GLN A 43 -1.56 11.51 5.19
N GLY A 44 -1.46 12.37 6.20
CA GLY A 44 -1.93 13.74 6.10
C GLY A 44 -1.27 14.49 4.95
N ILE A 45 0.06 14.39 4.81
CA ILE A 45 0.78 14.98 3.69
C ILE A 45 0.27 14.42 2.35
N LEU A 46 0.09 13.10 2.26
CA LEU A 46 -0.37 12.45 1.03
C LEU A 46 -1.74 12.99 0.64
N ASN A 47 -2.72 13.01 1.55
CA ASN A 47 -4.07 13.48 1.28
C ASN A 47 -4.07 14.90 0.70
N PHE A 48 -3.39 15.86 1.34
CA PHE A 48 -3.30 17.22 0.82
C PHE A 48 -2.70 17.29 -0.59
N THR A 49 -1.62 16.54 -0.83
CA THR A 49 -0.93 16.60 -2.13
C THR A 49 -1.72 15.89 -3.23
N MET A 50 -2.17 14.67 -2.97
CA MET A 50 -2.92 13.84 -3.90
C MET A 50 -4.28 14.44 -4.26
N ASP A 51 -5.03 14.94 -3.27
CA ASP A 51 -6.37 15.46 -3.49
C ASP A 51 -6.34 16.75 -4.34
N VAL A 52 -5.36 17.64 -4.07
CA VAL A 52 -5.16 18.85 -4.88
C VAL A 52 -4.71 18.50 -6.29
N ASP A 53 -3.76 17.58 -6.45
CA ASP A 53 -3.28 17.16 -7.78
C ASP A 53 -4.42 16.51 -8.59
N MET A 54 -5.23 15.68 -7.95
CA MET A 54 -6.41 15.04 -8.56
C MET A 54 -7.47 16.06 -8.97
N LEU A 55 -7.83 16.99 -8.10
CA LEU A 55 -8.76 18.05 -8.44
C LEU A 55 -8.21 18.94 -9.57
N SER A 56 -6.90 19.21 -9.60
CA SER A 56 -6.32 20.00 -10.68
C SER A 56 -6.50 19.32 -12.05
N HIS A 57 -6.49 17.98 -12.08
CA HIS A 57 -6.77 17.19 -13.28
C HIS A 57 -8.26 17.20 -13.65
N PHE A 58 -9.14 17.02 -12.66
CA PHE A 58 -10.59 16.93 -12.87
C PHE A 58 -11.34 18.26 -12.72
N ASP A 59 -10.65 19.40 -12.70
CA ASP A 59 -11.26 20.74 -12.47
C ASP A 59 -12.39 21.02 -13.47
N ASP A 60 -12.12 20.86 -14.76
CA ASP A 60 -13.11 21.16 -15.80
C ASP A 60 -14.35 20.24 -15.69
N TRP A 61 -14.11 18.94 -15.43
CA TRP A 61 -15.19 17.97 -15.20
C TRP A 61 -16.08 18.37 -14.02
N GLN A 62 -15.47 18.78 -12.90
CA GLN A 62 -16.20 19.24 -11.72
C GLN A 62 -16.94 20.57 -11.97
N ARG A 63 -16.31 21.53 -12.66
CA ARG A 63 -16.91 22.86 -12.93
C ARG A 63 -18.08 22.81 -13.91
N GLN A 64 -18.12 21.80 -14.77
CA GLN A 64 -19.26 21.52 -15.64
C GLN A 64 -20.43 20.86 -14.89
N GLY A 65 -20.27 20.52 -13.61
CA GLY A 65 -21.28 19.85 -12.79
C GLY A 65 -21.46 18.37 -13.14
N ASN A 66 -20.51 17.77 -13.86
CA ASN A 66 -20.59 16.35 -14.23
C ASN A 66 -20.39 15.43 -13.02
N ASP A 67 -19.78 15.94 -11.95
CA ASP A 67 -19.68 15.27 -10.66
C ASP A 67 -21.03 15.06 -9.99
N ALA A 68 -22.03 15.90 -10.23
CA ALA A 68 -23.38 15.77 -9.65
C ALA A 68 -24.17 14.55 -10.19
N VAL A 69 -23.78 14.01 -11.35
CA VAL A 69 -24.42 12.84 -11.98
C VAL A 69 -23.55 11.59 -11.93
N TYR A 70 -22.37 11.67 -11.32
CA TYR A 70 -21.48 10.52 -11.11
C TYR A 70 -22.14 9.46 -10.21
N GLU A 71 -22.05 8.18 -10.54
CA GLU A 71 -22.83 7.16 -9.83
C GLU A 71 -22.47 7.01 -8.34
N ALA A 72 -21.20 7.23 -7.96
CA ALA A 72 -20.70 7.03 -6.60
C ALA A 72 -20.45 8.38 -5.90
N GLN A 73 -21.54 9.06 -5.53
CA GLN A 73 -21.54 10.39 -4.91
C GLN A 73 -20.80 10.50 -3.57
N ASP A 74 -20.62 9.38 -2.86
CA ASP A 74 -19.89 9.30 -1.59
C ASP A 74 -18.39 9.05 -1.75
N GLN A 75 -17.89 8.95 -2.98
CA GLN A 75 -16.48 8.77 -3.31
C GLN A 75 -15.87 10.07 -3.89
N TRP A 76 -15.54 10.08 -5.18
CA TRP A 76 -14.80 11.16 -5.82
C TRP A 76 -15.46 12.54 -5.72
N PRO A 77 -16.78 12.72 -5.91
CA PRO A 77 -17.38 14.05 -5.79
C PRO A 77 -17.12 14.70 -4.43
N LEU A 78 -17.29 13.94 -3.34
CA LEU A 78 -17.06 14.43 -1.99
C LEU A 78 -15.59 14.83 -1.75
N GLU A 79 -14.64 13.99 -2.17
CA GLU A 79 -13.21 14.28 -1.98
C GLU A 79 -12.76 15.46 -2.84
N LEU A 80 -13.21 15.56 -4.09
CA LEU A 80 -12.87 16.69 -4.97
C LEU A 80 -13.49 18.01 -4.48
N HIS A 81 -14.68 17.99 -3.89
CA HIS A 81 -15.24 19.19 -3.24
C HIS A 81 -14.41 19.62 -2.03
N ARG A 82 -13.93 18.68 -1.22
CA ARG A 82 -13.03 18.99 -0.09
C ARG A 82 -11.70 19.55 -0.57
N ALA A 83 -11.12 18.97 -1.61
CA ALA A 83 -9.87 19.44 -2.22
C ALA A 83 -9.95 20.91 -2.66
N ARG A 84 -11.13 21.36 -3.11
CA ARG A 84 -11.39 22.75 -3.51
C ARG A 84 -11.18 23.76 -2.39
N LEU A 85 -11.37 23.32 -1.15
CA LEU A 85 -11.24 24.16 0.04
C LEU A 85 -9.78 24.29 0.50
N ILE A 86 -8.84 23.53 -0.08
CA ILE A 86 -7.42 23.59 0.27
C ILE A 86 -6.79 24.83 -0.38
N PRO A 87 -6.32 25.83 0.39
CA PRO A 87 -5.64 26.99 -0.15
C PRO A 87 -4.24 26.63 -0.69
N ALA A 88 -3.75 27.42 -1.65
CA ALA A 88 -2.38 27.26 -2.16
C ALA A 88 -1.30 27.32 -1.06
N VAL A 89 -1.54 28.10 0.00
CA VAL A 89 -0.62 28.18 1.15
C VAL A 89 -0.50 26.83 1.84
N ASP A 90 -1.60 26.14 2.10
CA ASP A 90 -1.61 24.85 2.81
C ASP A 90 -1.00 23.75 1.95
N TYR A 91 -1.25 23.75 0.64
CA TYR A 91 -0.55 22.85 -0.29
C TYR A 91 0.97 23.07 -0.25
N LEU A 92 1.45 24.32 -0.26
CA LEU A 92 2.88 24.61 -0.12
C LEU A 92 3.43 24.18 1.24
N GLN A 93 2.65 24.26 2.32
CA GLN A 93 3.07 23.73 3.62
C GLN A 93 3.16 22.21 3.60
N ALA A 94 2.22 21.51 2.96
CA ALA A 94 2.29 20.06 2.76
C ALA A 94 3.55 19.67 1.98
N GLN A 95 3.91 20.41 0.93
CA GLN A 95 5.16 20.17 0.19
C GLN A 95 6.43 20.44 1.03
N ARG A 96 6.41 21.44 1.93
CA ARG A 96 7.52 21.65 2.89
C ARG A 96 7.63 20.49 3.89
N ALA A 97 6.50 19.99 4.39
CA ALA A 97 6.46 18.82 5.26
C ALA A 97 6.97 17.57 4.53
N ARG A 98 6.58 17.35 3.28
CA ARG A 98 7.12 16.31 2.39
C ARG A 98 8.63 16.43 2.23
N GLY A 99 9.15 17.64 1.98
CA GLY A 99 10.58 17.89 1.87
C GLY A 99 11.35 17.57 3.16
N LYS A 100 10.76 17.85 4.32
CA LYS A 100 11.33 17.45 5.62
C LYS A 100 11.33 15.92 5.76
N LEU A 101 10.22 15.26 5.47
CA LEU A 101 10.09 13.79 5.50
C LEU A 101 11.16 13.12 4.63
N ILE A 102 11.32 13.55 3.38
CA ILE A 102 12.32 13.00 2.46
C ILE A 102 13.74 13.10 3.04
N ARG A 103 14.10 14.23 3.66
CA ARG A 103 15.42 14.39 4.29
C ARG A 103 15.61 13.44 5.45
N GLU A 104 14.65 13.37 6.37
CA GLU A 104 14.72 12.50 7.55
C GLU A 104 14.80 11.03 7.18
N ILE A 105 14.00 10.60 6.20
CA ILE A 105 14.03 9.22 5.70
C ILE A 105 15.37 8.90 5.06
N ARG A 106 15.88 9.79 4.20
CA ARG A 106 17.20 9.61 3.57
C ARG A 106 18.33 9.52 4.60
N GLU A 107 18.28 10.33 5.66
CA GLU A 107 19.30 10.34 6.71
C GLU A 107 19.17 9.14 7.66
N GLY A 108 17.95 8.63 7.88
CA GLY A 108 17.66 7.47 8.70
C GLY A 108 17.81 6.12 8.00
N PHE A 109 17.98 6.10 6.67
CA PHE A 109 18.10 4.86 5.89
C PHE A 109 19.52 4.30 5.98
N SER A 110 19.79 3.47 6.99
CA SER A 110 21.12 2.89 7.26
C SER A 110 21.34 1.47 6.71
N VAL A 111 20.34 0.92 6.02
CA VAL A 111 20.31 -0.44 5.45
C VAL A 111 20.13 -0.37 3.94
N ASP A 112 20.36 -1.47 3.22
CA ASP A 112 20.19 -1.50 1.75
C ASP A 112 18.70 -1.61 1.34
N ALA A 113 17.88 -2.20 2.22
CA ALA A 113 16.43 -2.32 2.13
C ALA A 113 15.87 -2.65 3.52
N PHE A 114 14.55 -2.56 3.70
CA PHE A 114 13.90 -3.12 4.89
C PHE A 114 12.63 -3.91 4.56
N ILE A 115 12.28 -4.84 5.44
CA ILE A 115 11.04 -5.63 5.41
C ILE A 115 10.05 -5.02 6.41
N GLY A 116 8.79 -4.86 5.99
CA GLY A 116 7.71 -4.37 6.86
C GLY A 116 6.33 -4.65 6.29
N ASN A 117 5.28 -4.39 7.06
CA ASN A 117 3.93 -4.63 6.60
C ASN A 117 3.58 -3.74 5.38
N ALA A 118 3.12 -4.36 4.29
CA ALA A 118 2.70 -3.68 3.07
C ALA A 118 1.26 -3.14 3.12
N THR A 119 0.47 -3.56 4.12
CA THR A 119 -0.91 -3.10 4.32
C THR A 119 -1.02 -1.96 5.32
N ASP A 120 0.08 -1.56 5.96
CA ASP A 120 0.11 -0.37 6.82
C ASP A 120 0.00 0.88 5.95
N TRP A 121 -1.09 1.60 6.12
CA TRP A 121 -1.40 2.75 5.29
C TRP A 121 -0.41 3.92 5.43
N GLU A 122 0.13 4.16 6.63
CA GLU A 122 1.15 5.20 6.82
C GLU A 122 2.43 4.85 6.04
N LYS A 123 2.83 3.57 6.00
CA LYS A 123 3.99 3.12 5.19
C LYS A 123 3.72 3.17 3.69
N VAL A 124 2.50 2.86 3.25
CA VAL A 124 2.11 3.04 1.84
C VAL A 124 2.21 4.51 1.44
N CYS A 125 1.72 5.43 2.29
CA CYS A 125 1.86 6.86 2.06
C CYS A 125 3.33 7.30 2.03
N LEU A 126 4.14 6.78 2.94
CA LEU A 126 5.58 7.02 3.00
C LEU A 126 6.29 6.64 1.71
N GLY A 127 6.04 5.43 1.20
CA GLY A 127 6.63 4.94 -0.04
C GLY A 127 6.32 5.85 -1.23
N ASN A 128 5.06 6.28 -1.37
CA ASN A 128 4.63 7.20 -2.43
C ASN A 128 5.28 8.60 -2.30
N LEU A 129 5.26 9.18 -1.10
CA LEU A 129 5.77 10.54 -0.88
C LEU A 129 7.29 10.64 -1.04
N VAL A 130 8.02 9.62 -0.61
CA VAL A 130 9.49 9.57 -0.68
C VAL A 130 10.00 9.02 -2.02
N GLY A 131 9.14 8.35 -2.79
CA GLY A 131 9.51 7.72 -4.06
C GLY A 131 10.29 6.42 -3.86
N MET A 132 9.93 5.65 -2.84
CA MET A 132 10.58 4.38 -2.55
C MET A 132 10.07 3.26 -3.46
N PRO A 133 10.95 2.48 -4.09
CA PRO A 133 10.55 1.21 -4.68
C PRO A 133 10.11 0.22 -3.59
N VAL A 134 8.92 -0.35 -3.78
CA VAL A 134 8.34 -1.36 -2.88
C VAL A 134 7.90 -2.56 -3.70
N ILE A 135 8.35 -3.76 -3.31
CA ILE A 135 7.83 -5.01 -3.85
C ILE A 135 7.03 -5.72 -2.77
N VAL A 136 5.77 -6.01 -3.07
CA VAL A 136 4.87 -6.74 -2.19
C VAL A 136 4.86 -8.21 -2.61
N VAL A 137 5.19 -9.12 -1.69
CA VAL A 137 5.20 -10.56 -1.94
C VAL A 137 4.23 -11.29 -1.01
N PRO A 138 3.58 -12.37 -1.49
CA PRO A 138 2.77 -13.23 -0.63
C PRO A 138 3.67 -14.06 0.28
N THR A 139 3.35 -14.10 1.57
CA THR A 139 4.06 -14.83 2.63
C THR A 139 3.24 -15.96 3.22
N GLY A 140 2.04 -16.16 2.71
CA GLY A 140 1.13 -17.15 3.25
C GLY A 140 -0.31 -16.82 2.94
N PHE A 141 -1.19 -17.63 3.51
CA PHE A 141 -2.62 -17.50 3.33
C PHE A 141 -3.35 -17.81 4.63
N THR A 142 -4.33 -17.00 4.97
CA THR A 142 -5.24 -17.19 6.10
C THR A 142 -6.66 -17.44 5.60
N ASN A 143 -7.52 -17.96 6.47
CA ASN A 143 -8.93 -18.11 6.16
C ASN A 143 -9.57 -16.74 5.92
N ILE A 144 -10.51 -16.65 4.97
CA ILE A 144 -11.31 -15.43 4.80
C ILE A 144 -12.10 -15.12 6.08
N SER A 145 -12.39 -13.85 6.32
CA SER A 145 -13.36 -13.46 7.33
C SER A 145 -14.77 -13.96 6.94
N ASN A 146 -15.59 -14.30 7.93
CA ASN A 146 -16.97 -14.78 7.74
C ASN A 146 -17.09 -16.02 6.83
N GLN A 147 -16.31 -17.07 7.14
CA GLN A 147 -16.41 -18.33 6.41
C GLN A 147 -17.84 -18.90 6.47
N PRO A 148 -18.36 -19.46 5.36
CA PRO A 148 -19.62 -20.17 5.39
C PRO A 148 -19.52 -21.36 6.37
N PRO A 149 -20.61 -21.72 7.08
CA PRO A 149 -20.63 -22.86 8.00
C PRO A 149 -20.26 -24.19 7.33
N SER A 150 -20.49 -24.30 6.01
CA SER A 150 -20.14 -25.46 5.18
C SER A 150 -18.67 -25.52 4.77
N GLY A 151 -17.84 -24.54 5.16
CA GLY A 151 -16.43 -24.42 4.77
C GLY A 151 -16.24 -23.69 3.43
N THR A 152 -14.99 -23.29 3.14
CA THR A 152 -14.62 -22.55 1.92
C THR A 152 -13.17 -22.82 1.55
N LYS A 153 -12.87 -22.97 0.26
CA LYS A 153 -11.50 -23.05 -0.28
C LYS A 153 -10.84 -21.67 -0.37
N ARG A 154 -11.64 -20.59 -0.31
CA ARG A 154 -11.15 -19.21 -0.38
C ARG A 154 -10.29 -18.85 0.83
N ARG A 155 -9.20 -18.13 0.56
CA ARG A 155 -8.23 -17.66 1.55
C ARG A 155 -7.84 -16.20 1.26
N THR A 156 -7.51 -15.48 2.31
CA THR A 156 -6.89 -14.15 2.23
C THR A 156 -5.38 -14.32 2.14
N THR A 157 -4.74 -13.59 1.24
CA THR A 157 -3.28 -13.61 1.11
C THR A 157 -2.67 -12.77 2.22
N VAL A 158 -1.67 -13.32 2.92
CA VAL A 158 -0.79 -12.54 3.80
C VAL A 158 0.38 -12.05 2.97
N THR A 159 0.75 -10.79 3.14
CA THR A 159 1.79 -10.15 2.32
C THR A 159 2.76 -9.36 3.16
N THR A 160 3.99 -9.24 2.69
CA THR A 160 4.97 -8.29 3.24
C THR A 160 5.49 -7.36 2.14
N GLY A 161 6.02 -6.21 2.54
CA GLY A 161 6.68 -5.25 1.66
C GLY A 161 8.19 -5.30 1.83
N ILE A 162 8.91 -5.31 0.70
CA ILE A 162 10.35 -5.10 0.62
C ILE A 162 10.58 -3.69 0.10
N TYR A 163 11.06 -2.81 0.97
CA TYR A 163 11.23 -1.39 0.73
C TYR A 163 12.71 -1.09 0.49
N ALA A 164 13.06 -0.51 -0.65
CA ALA A 164 14.42 -0.06 -0.94
C ALA A 164 14.49 1.48 -1.10
N PRO A 165 15.67 2.09 -0.98
CA PRO A 165 15.85 3.51 -1.30
C PRO A 165 15.49 3.81 -2.76
N PRO A 166 15.18 5.08 -3.10
CA PRO A 166 15.02 5.51 -4.49
C PRO A 166 16.18 5.04 -5.38
N GLU A 167 15.86 4.62 -6.62
CA GLU A 167 16.81 4.10 -7.62
C GLU A 167 17.49 2.76 -7.23
N LYS A 168 17.01 2.07 -6.19
CA LYS A 168 17.49 0.77 -5.73
C LYS A 168 16.48 -0.37 -5.96
N ASP A 169 15.61 -0.25 -6.95
CA ASP A 169 14.58 -1.22 -7.32
C ASP A 169 15.13 -2.65 -7.51
N HIS A 170 16.34 -2.73 -8.06
CA HIS A 170 17.06 -3.99 -8.28
C HIS A 170 17.35 -4.74 -6.98
N ILE A 171 17.51 -4.05 -5.85
CA ILE A 171 17.70 -4.66 -4.52
C ILE A 171 16.40 -5.30 -4.06
N ALA A 172 15.30 -4.54 -4.10
CA ALA A 172 13.98 -5.06 -3.73
C ALA A 172 13.61 -6.28 -4.59
N LEU A 173 13.86 -6.22 -5.89
CA LEU A 173 13.60 -7.32 -6.83
C LEU A 173 14.47 -8.55 -6.53
N ALA A 174 15.76 -8.36 -6.28
CA ALA A 174 16.66 -9.47 -5.96
C ALA A 174 16.25 -10.19 -4.66
N LEU A 175 15.86 -9.44 -3.62
CA LEU A 175 15.37 -10.00 -2.37
C LEU A 175 14.04 -10.74 -2.56
N ALA A 176 13.11 -10.17 -3.34
CA ALA A 176 11.84 -10.81 -3.66
C ALA A 176 12.04 -12.14 -4.38
N MET A 177 12.92 -12.17 -5.39
CA MET A 177 13.28 -13.38 -6.13
C MET A 177 13.98 -14.40 -5.23
N ALA A 178 14.87 -13.96 -4.34
CA ALA A 178 15.56 -14.85 -3.40
C ALA A 178 14.56 -15.54 -2.46
N TYR A 179 13.61 -14.78 -1.90
CA TYR A 179 12.53 -15.33 -1.06
C TYR A 179 11.64 -16.29 -1.86
N GLN A 180 11.12 -15.86 -3.02
CA GLN A 180 10.26 -16.68 -3.88
C GLN A 180 10.97 -17.92 -4.43
N SER A 181 12.31 -17.95 -4.52
CA SER A 181 13.04 -19.17 -4.90
C SER A 181 13.00 -20.28 -3.84
N ALA A 182 12.64 -19.94 -2.60
CA ALA A 182 12.54 -20.87 -1.48
C ALA A 182 11.08 -21.17 -1.07
N THR A 183 10.10 -20.50 -1.67
CA THR A 183 8.68 -20.64 -1.33
C THR A 183 7.80 -20.78 -2.57
N ASP A 184 6.58 -21.28 -2.40
CA ASP A 184 5.63 -21.45 -3.50
C ASP A 184 4.36 -20.58 -3.36
N HIS A 185 4.31 -19.65 -2.41
CA HIS A 185 3.13 -18.81 -2.18
C HIS A 185 2.69 -18.05 -3.44
N HIS A 186 3.65 -17.47 -4.16
CA HIS A 186 3.42 -16.74 -5.42
C HIS A 186 2.93 -17.63 -6.58
N LYS A 187 3.02 -18.96 -6.46
CA LYS A 187 2.52 -19.92 -7.45
C LYS A 187 1.10 -20.37 -7.14
N GLN A 188 0.61 -20.19 -5.92
CA GLN A 188 -0.77 -20.51 -5.58
C GLN A 188 -1.74 -19.59 -6.32
N ARG A 189 -2.93 -20.11 -6.65
CA ARG A 189 -3.96 -19.40 -7.41
C ARG A 189 -5.30 -19.52 -6.68
N PRO A 190 -6.12 -18.46 -6.66
CA PRO A 190 -7.47 -18.56 -6.15
C PRO A 190 -8.27 -19.61 -6.96
N PRO A 191 -9.19 -20.35 -6.33
CA PRO A 191 -9.95 -21.43 -6.96
C PRO A 191 -11.07 -20.91 -7.88
N ILE A 192 -10.81 -19.92 -8.75
CA ILE A 192 -11.82 -19.23 -9.58
C ILE A 192 -12.63 -20.22 -10.44
N ASN A 193 -11.97 -21.29 -10.91
CA ASN A 193 -12.59 -22.29 -11.80
C ASN A 193 -13.10 -23.54 -11.04
N ASP A 194 -12.93 -23.62 -9.72
CA ASP A 194 -13.29 -24.77 -8.89
C ASP A 194 -14.00 -24.31 -7.60
N LEU A 195 -14.92 -23.34 -7.75
CA LEU A 195 -15.76 -22.86 -6.66
C LEU A 195 -16.90 -23.84 -6.42
N GLU A 196 -16.96 -24.39 -5.21
CA GLU A 196 -18.12 -25.16 -4.76
C GLU A 196 -19.30 -24.22 -4.46
N VAL A 197 -20.51 -24.76 -4.30
CA VAL A 197 -21.70 -23.95 -3.98
C VAL A 197 -21.51 -23.16 -2.68
N SER A 198 -20.76 -23.72 -1.73
CA SER A 198 -20.34 -23.07 -0.48
C SER A 198 -19.33 -21.92 -0.68
N ASP A 199 -18.59 -21.91 -1.78
CA ASP A 199 -17.61 -20.87 -2.11
C ASP A 199 -18.23 -19.65 -2.83
N ARG A 200 -19.47 -19.77 -3.31
CA ARG A 200 -20.17 -18.65 -3.97
C ARG A 200 -20.55 -17.60 -2.92
N THR A 201 -20.14 -16.36 -3.14
CA THR A 201 -20.82 -15.23 -2.49
C THR A 201 -22.28 -15.25 -2.95
N PRO A 202 -23.27 -15.17 -2.04
CA PRO A 202 -24.62 -14.85 -2.48
C PRO A 202 -24.52 -13.56 -3.29
N ASP A 203 -25.15 -13.51 -4.47
CA ASP A 203 -25.37 -12.24 -5.14
C ASP A 203 -26.05 -11.34 -4.12
N THR A 204 -25.30 -10.37 -3.59
CA THR A 204 -25.91 -9.26 -2.87
C THR A 204 -26.94 -8.69 -3.83
N GLU A 205 -28.22 -8.71 -3.43
CA GLU A 205 -29.25 -7.91 -4.09
C GLU A 205 -28.63 -6.58 -4.45
N ALA A 206 -28.79 -6.14 -5.71
CA ALA A 206 -28.25 -4.86 -6.16
C ALA A 206 -28.61 -3.82 -5.10
N VAL A 207 -27.60 -3.29 -4.41
CA VAL A 207 -27.82 -2.27 -3.40
C VAL A 207 -28.40 -1.09 -4.16
N VAL A 208 -29.72 -0.92 -4.07
CA VAL A 208 -30.39 0.24 -4.66
C VAL A 208 -30.03 1.41 -3.77
N TYR A 209 -28.96 2.11 -4.14
CA TYR A 209 -28.63 3.38 -3.52
C TYR A 209 -29.76 4.36 -3.87
N PRO A 210 -30.56 4.82 -2.89
CA PRO A 210 -31.58 5.81 -3.19
C PRO A 210 -30.88 7.07 -3.72
N PRO A 211 -31.41 7.74 -4.75
CA PRO A 211 -30.88 9.03 -5.18
C PRO A 211 -30.89 9.98 -3.97
N ARG A 212 -29.71 10.42 -3.53
CA ARG A 212 -29.61 11.37 -2.41
C ARG A 212 -30.28 12.66 -2.84
N ARG A 213 -31.36 13.02 -2.16
CA ARG A 213 -31.99 14.33 -2.30
C ARG A 213 -31.02 15.36 -1.76
N VAL A 214 -30.51 16.21 -2.65
CA VAL A 214 -29.80 17.43 -2.27
C VAL A 214 -30.83 18.31 -1.55
N HIS A 215 -30.68 18.50 -0.25
CA HIS A 215 -31.42 19.56 0.44
C HIS A 215 -30.79 20.88 -0.01
N MET A 216 -31.51 21.60 -0.90
CA MET A 216 -31.27 23.02 -1.20
C MET A 216 -31.43 23.86 0.05
#